data_AF-A0A9P5P7J0-F1
#
_entry.id   AF-A0A9P5P7J0-F1
#
_cell.length_a   1.000
_cell.length_b   1.000
_cell.length_c   1.000
_cell.angle_alpha   90.00
_cell.angle_beta   90.00
_cell.angle_gamma   90.00
#
_symmetry.space_group_name_H-M   'P 1'
#
loop_
_entity.id
_entity.type
_entity.pdbx_description
1 polymer ?
#
loop_
_entity_poly.entity_id
_entity_poly.type
_entity_poly.pdbx_seq_one_letter_code
_entity_poly.pdbx_strand_id
1 'polypeptide(L)'
;MILEAQEQLATLESRRDGADDSDSELTNLKDLKVVRIASLQNILTPICRMPLEIVSEIFMVYCSINHMYRWRGGVHQGTCTRIILTSVCAAWRNAALATPELWSELKVYR
;
A
#
# COMPACT_ATOMS: atom_id res chain seq x y z
N MET A 1 -37.46 41.15 -1.70
CA MET A 1 -36.47 41.05 -2.80
C MET A 1 -35.05 40.82 -2.30
N ILE A 2 -34.31 41.79 -1.75
CA ILE A 2 -32.90 41.54 -1.34
C ILE A 2 -32.79 40.56 -0.16
N LEU A 3 -33.59 40.76 0.90
CA LEU A 3 -33.58 39.88 2.09
C LEU A 3 -33.98 38.43 1.76
N GLU A 4 -34.97 38.28 0.88
CA GLU A 4 -35.47 36.99 0.41
C GLU A 4 -34.42 36.24 -0.43
N ALA A 5 -33.67 36.96 -1.27
CA ALA A 5 -32.55 36.38 -2.02
C ALA A 5 -31.39 35.96 -1.08
N GLN A 6 -31.14 36.70 0.00
CA GLN A 6 -30.14 36.35 1.00
C GLN A 6 -30.53 35.09 1.79
N GLU A 7 -31.80 34.96 2.16
CA GLU A 7 -32.33 33.78 2.84
C GLU A 7 -32.26 32.53 1.95
N GLN A 8 -32.58 32.68 0.66
CA GLN A 8 -32.43 31.61 -0.32
C GLN A 8 -30.96 31.17 -0.51
N LEU A 9 -30.02 32.11 -0.57
CA LEU A 9 -28.58 31.79 -0.64
C LEU A 9 -28.11 31.01 0.58
N ALA A 10 -28.47 31.45 1.79
CA ALA A 10 -28.11 30.76 3.04
C ALA A 10 -28.66 29.32 3.07
N THR A 11 -29.88 29.12 2.58
CA THR A 11 -30.50 27.79 2.48
C THR A 11 -29.76 26.89 1.48
N LEU A 12 -29.32 27.45 0.35
CA LEU A 12 -28.57 26.71 -0.66
C LEU A 12 -27.16 26.36 -0.20
N GLU A 13 -26.48 27.27 0.51
CA GLU A 13 -25.16 27.01 1.11
C GLU A 13 -25.26 25.89 2.16
N SER A 14 -26.24 25.94 3.05
CA SER A 14 -26.47 24.88 4.03
C SER A 14 -26.74 23.52 3.37
N ARG A 15 -27.49 23.49 2.25
CA ARG A 15 -27.74 22.27 1.48
C ARG A 15 -26.50 21.75 0.76
N ARG A 16 -25.65 22.64 0.23
CA ARG A 16 -24.36 22.28 -0.39
C ARG A 16 -23.46 21.64 0.66
N ASP A 17 -23.31 22.28 1.81
CA ASP A 17 -22.42 21.82 2.87
C ASP A 17 -22.86 20.45 3.41
N GLY A 18 -24.17 20.19 3.53
CA GLY A 18 -24.68 18.86 3.88
C GLY A 18 -24.45 17.78 2.81
N ALA A 19 -24.43 18.17 1.53
CA ALA A 19 -24.11 17.25 0.44
C ALA A 19 -22.61 16.90 0.42
N ASP A 20 -21.73 17.88 0.68
CA ASP A 20 -20.29 17.67 0.81
C ASP A 20 -19.95 16.75 2.00
N ASP A 21 -20.62 16.95 3.14
CA ASP A 21 -20.45 16.08 4.31
C ASP A 21 -20.82 14.62 3.99
N SER A 22 -21.96 14.42 3.31
CA SER A 22 -22.41 13.10 2.86
C SER A 22 -21.45 12.45 1.86
N ASP A 23 -20.86 13.22 0.94
CA ASP A 23 -19.86 12.71 -0.01
C ASP A 23 -18.55 12.34 0.70
N SER A 24 -18.15 13.13 1.70
CA SER A 24 -17.00 12.82 2.56
C SER A 24 -17.20 11.52 3.36
N GLU A 25 -18.40 11.29 3.90
CA GLU A 25 -18.72 10.07 4.63
C GLU A 25 -18.71 8.85 3.68
N LEU A 26 -19.29 9.01 2.48
CA LEU A 26 -19.34 7.95 1.49
C LEU A 26 -17.94 7.58 0.97
N THR A 27 -17.06 8.57 0.75
CA THR A 27 -15.67 8.34 0.35
C THR A 27 -14.89 7.61 1.43
N ASN A 28 -15.00 8.03 2.69
CA ASN A 28 -14.40 7.32 3.82
C ASN A 28 -14.89 5.87 3.91
N LEU A 29 -16.20 5.64 3.75
CA LEU A 29 -16.76 4.29 3.76
C LEU A 29 -16.25 3.44 2.58
N LYS A 30 -16.10 4.03 1.39
CA LYS A 30 -15.50 3.36 0.23
C LYS A 30 -14.05 2.96 0.53
N ASP A 31 -13.25 3.86 1.07
CA ASP A 31 -11.84 3.59 1.40
C ASP A 31 -11.70 2.47 2.42
N LEU A 32 -12.52 2.47 3.47
CA LEU A 32 -12.57 1.38 4.45
C LEU A 32 -12.91 0.04 3.80
N LYS A 33 -13.88 0.00 2.87
CA LYS A 33 -14.25 -1.22 2.15
C LYS A 33 -13.14 -1.70 1.22
N VAL A 34 -12.46 -0.79 0.52
CA VAL A 34 -11.31 -1.11 -0.34
C VAL A 34 -10.19 -1.75 0.47
N VAL A 35 -9.82 -1.14 1.61
CA VAL A 35 -8.81 -1.70 2.54
C VAL A 35 -9.23 -3.09 3.03
N ARG A 36 -10.51 -3.29 3.35
CA ARG A 36 -11.01 -4.60 3.81
C ARG A 36 -10.94 -5.65 2.70
N ILE A 37 -11.32 -5.33 1.47
CA ILE A 37 -11.26 -6.24 0.33
C ILE A 37 -9.80 -6.64 0.07
N ALA A 38 -8.87 -5.68 0.02
CA ALA A 38 -7.45 -5.96 -0.18
C ALA A 38 -6.89 -6.89 0.92
N SER A 39 -7.30 -6.67 2.17
CA SER A 39 -6.90 -7.52 3.30
C SER A 39 -7.41 -8.96 3.15
N LEU A 40 -8.67 -9.14 2.74
CA LEU A 40 -9.24 -10.47 2.50
C LEU A 40 -8.57 -11.15 1.31
N GLN A 41 -8.35 -10.43 0.21
CA GLN A 41 -7.65 -10.95 -0.96
C GLN A 41 -6.26 -11.44 -0.59
N ASN A 42 -5.50 -10.68 0.21
CA ASN A 42 -4.19 -11.12 0.70
C ASN A 42 -4.26 -12.48 1.41
N ILE A 43 -5.22 -12.69 2.31
CA ILE A 43 -5.43 -13.99 3.00
C ILE A 43 -5.79 -15.11 2.01
N LEU A 44 -6.49 -14.78 0.94
CA LEU A 44 -6.87 -15.73 -0.11
C LEU A 44 -5.74 -16.03 -1.10
N THR A 45 -4.72 -15.16 -1.20
CA THR A 45 -3.62 -15.37 -2.14
C THR A 45 -2.77 -16.60 -1.75
N PRO A 46 -2.37 -17.45 -2.72
CA PRO A 46 -1.58 -18.65 -2.44
C PRO A 46 -0.29 -18.38 -1.67
N ILE A 47 0.44 -17.31 -2.04
CA ILE A 47 1.73 -16.97 -1.42
C ILE A 47 1.62 -16.60 0.06
N CYS A 48 0.51 -16.00 0.48
CA CYS A 48 0.30 -15.65 1.89
C CYS A 48 -0.16 -16.85 2.75
N ARG A 49 -0.41 -18.01 2.13
CA ARG A 49 -0.77 -19.26 2.82
C ARG A 49 0.39 -20.25 2.89
N MET A 50 1.51 -19.94 2.23
CA MET A 50 2.69 -20.79 2.27
C MET A 50 3.35 -20.71 3.66
N PRO A 51 4.03 -21.78 4.10
CA PRO A 51 4.89 -21.71 5.28
C PRO A 51 5.90 -20.57 5.14
N LEU A 52 6.22 -19.94 6.27
CA LEU A 52 7.11 -18.78 6.31
C LEU A 52 8.47 -19.10 5.65
N GLU A 53 8.98 -20.31 5.87
CA GLU A 53 10.25 -20.81 5.34
C GLU A 53 10.27 -20.76 3.81
N ILE A 54 9.16 -21.14 3.17
CA ILE A 54 9.06 -21.16 1.70
C ILE A 54 9.01 -19.74 1.15
N VAL A 55 8.25 -18.84 1.79
CA VAL A 55 8.19 -17.42 1.40
C VAL A 55 9.56 -16.76 1.57
N SER A 56 10.25 -17.07 2.65
CA SER A 56 11.60 -16.56 2.97
C SER A 56 12.62 -17.02 1.92
N GLU A 57 12.58 -18.29 1.52
CA GLU A 57 13.45 -18.82 0.46
C GLU A 57 13.18 -18.15 -0.89
N ILE A 58 11.91 -17.95 -1.25
CA ILE A 58 11.52 -17.21 -2.46
C ILE A 58 12.08 -15.78 -2.44
N PHE A 59 11.98 -15.09 -1.29
CA PHE A 59 12.51 -13.74 -1.14
C PHE A 59 14.03 -13.71 -1.29
N MET A 60 14.75 -14.66 -0.68
CA MET A 60 16.20 -14.78 -0.79
C MET A 60 16.66 -15.00 -2.23
N VAL A 61 16.00 -15.91 -2.95
CA VAL A 61 16.27 -16.17 -4.37
C VAL A 61 15.98 -14.93 -5.22
N TYR A 62 14.82 -14.29 -5.02
CA TYR A 62 14.43 -13.09 -5.75
C TYR A 62 15.44 -11.94 -5.54
N CYS A 63 15.81 -11.67 -4.30
CA CYS A 63 16.78 -10.62 -3.98
C CYS A 63 18.16 -10.92 -4.56
N SER A 64 18.61 -12.18 -4.52
CA SER A 64 19.90 -12.60 -5.07
C SER A 64 19.97 -12.42 -6.58
N ILE A 65 18.96 -12.91 -7.31
CA ILE A 65 18.87 -12.78 -8.77
C ILE A 65 18.88 -11.31 -9.20
N ASN A 66 18.07 -10.46 -8.54
CA ASN A 66 17.99 -9.04 -8.87
C ASN A 66 19.27 -8.27 -8.50
N HIS A 67 19.98 -8.67 -7.45
CA HIS A 67 21.29 -8.11 -7.13
C HIS A 67 22.31 -8.42 -8.24
N MET A 68 22.31 -9.65 -8.78
CA MET A 68 23.18 -10.04 -9.89
C MET A 68 22.88 -9.23 -11.17
N TYR A 69 21.61 -9.00 -11.50
CA TYR A 69 21.24 -8.19 -12.68
C TYR A 69 21.65 -6.72 -12.55
N ARG A 70 21.58 -6.14 -11.35
CA ARG A 70 22.12 -4.78 -11.09
C ARG A 70 23.63 -4.72 -11.28
N TRP A 71 24.33 -5.74 -10.81
CA TRP A 71 25.79 -5.78 -10.87
C TRP A 71 26.31 -5.93 -12.31
N ARG A 72 25.57 -6.60 -13.20
CA ARG A 72 25.89 -6.72 -14.64
C ARG A 72 25.54 -5.48 -15.49
N GLY A 73 25.31 -4.32 -14.88
CA GLY A 73 25.08 -3.06 -15.61
C GLY A 73 23.62 -2.82 -16.03
N GLY A 74 22.65 -3.52 -15.42
CA GLY A 74 21.23 -3.21 -15.60
C GLY A 74 20.86 -1.83 -15.03
N VAL A 75 20.11 -1.04 -15.80
CA VAL A 75 19.72 0.37 -15.52
C VAL A 75 18.64 0.49 -14.42
N HIS A 76 18.87 -0.12 -13.26
CA HIS A 76 17.97 -0.02 -12.10
C HIS A 76 18.67 0.61 -10.90
N GLN A 77 19.10 1.86 -11.07
CA GLN A 77 19.24 2.79 -9.94
C GLN A 77 17.83 3.16 -9.49
N GLY A 78 17.42 2.73 -8.30
CA GLY A 78 16.17 3.25 -7.74
C GLY A 78 15.73 2.62 -6.43
N THR A 79 15.53 1.31 -6.39
CA THR A 79 14.74 0.75 -5.27
C THR A 79 15.33 -0.54 -4.75
N CYS A 80 15.70 -0.64 -3.47
CA CYS A 80 16.20 -1.90 -2.91
C CYS A 80 15.11 -2.98 -3.00
N THR A 81 15.37 -4.13 -3.64
CA THR A 81 14.36 -5.21 -3.81
C THR A 81 13.79 -5.69 -2.49
N ARG A 82 14.63 -5.73 -1.44
CA ARG A 82 14.22 -6.05 -0.06
C ARG A 82 13.16 -5.07 0.46
N ILE A 83 13.32 -3.79 0.17
CA ILE A 83 12.35 -2.74 0.56
C ILE A 83 11.04 -2.92 -0.23
N ILE A 84 11.11 -3.26 -1.52
CA ILE A 84 9.90 -3.56 -2.33
C ILE A 84 9.09 -4.70 -1.71
N LEU A 85 9.75 -5.77 -1.26
CA LEU A 85 9.05 -6.89 -0.61
C LEU A 85 8.26 -6.43 0.63
N THR A 86 8.77 -5.47 1.40
CA THR A 86 8.09 -4.93 2.59
C THR A 86 6.91 -4.00 2.29
N SER A 87 6.76 -3.53 1.05
CA SER A 87 5.67 -2.62 0.65
C SER A 87 4.47 -3.34 0.02
N VAL A 88 4.58 -4.62 -0.33
CA VAL A 88 3.51 -5.38 -1.01
C VAL A 88 2.27 -5.54 -0.14
N CYS A 89 2.41 -6.18 1.03
CA CYS A 89 1.32 -6.36 1.98
C CYS A 89 1.88 -6.62 3.39
N ALA A 90 0.99 -6.63 4.40
CA ALA A 90 1.39 -6.90 5.78
C ALA A 90 2.03 -8.29 5.96
N ALA A 91 1.52 -9.32 5.27
CA ALA A 91 2.07 -10.67 5.35
C ALA A 91 3.51 -10.74 4.80
N TRP A 92 3.75 -10.13 3.63
CA TRP A 92 5.08 -10.07 3.02
C TRP A 92 6.05 -9.25 3.85
N ARG A 93 5.60 -8.14 4.41
CA ARG A 93 6.40 -7.34 5.36
C ARG A 93 6.82 -8.17 6.55
N ASN A 94 5.88 -8.86 7.19
CA ASN A 94 6.18 -9.70 8.35
C ASN A 94 7.15 -10.83 7.98
N ALA A 95 6.94 -11.49 6.84
CA ALA A 95 7.84 -12.55 6.38
C ALA A 95 9.26 -12.03 6.08
N ALA A 96 9.37 -10.90 5.37
CA ALA A 96 10.66 -10.29 5.06
C ALA A 96 11.40 -9.84 6.34
N LEU A 97 10.70 -9.22 7.30
CA LEU A 97 11.29 -8.81 8.57
C LEU A 97 11.67 -10.01 9.46
N ALA A 98 10.96 -11.13 9.34
CA ALA A 98 11.27 -12.38 10.04
C ALA A 98 12.41 -13.19 9.40
N THR A 99 13.01 -12.70 8.30
CA THR A 99 14.14 -13.34 7.61
C THR A 99 15.39 -12.45 7.72
N PRO A 100 16.19 -12.54 8.79
CA PRO A 100 17.37 -11.70 9.00
C PRO A 100 18.39 -11.77 7.86
N GLU A 101 18.52 -12.91 7.20
CA GLU A 101 19.42 -13.15 6.08
C GLU A 101 19.15 -12.22 4.89
N LEU A 102 17.91 -11.76 4.71
CA LEU A 102 17.58 -10.77 3.69
C LEU A 102 18.30 -9.45 3.93
N TRP A 103 18.59 -9.10 5.18
CA TRP A 103 19.06 -7.78 5.60
C TRP A 103 20.56 -7.73 5.89
N SER A 104 21.27 -8.84 5.72
CA SER A 104 22.72 -8.96 5.96
C SER A 104 23.56 -7.96 5.15
N GLU A 105 23.06 -7.51 4.00
CA GLU A 105 23.74 -6.57 3.11
C GLU A 105 22.81 -5.45 2.64
N LEU A 106 22.59 -4.42 3.46
CA LEU A 106 21.80 -3.24 3.06
C LEU A 106 22.71 -2.05 2.72
N LYS A 107 22.76 -1.67 1.43
CA LYS A 107 23.44 -0.45 0.97
C LYS A 107 22.51 0.75 1.05
N VAL A 108 22.89 1.74 1.86
CA VAL A 108 22.20 3.03 1.97
C VAL A 108 22.92 4.03 1.09
N TYR A 109 22.22 4.62 0.12
CA TYR A 109 22.73 5.71 -0.70
C TYR A 109 22.41 7.04 0.01
N ARG A 110 23.42 7.91 0.15
CA ARG A 110 23.25 9.29 0.64
C ARG A 110 23.05 10.23 -0.52
#